data_AF-A0A819LFD3-F1
#
_entry.id   AF-A0A819LFD3-F1
#
_cell.length_a   1.000
_cell.length_b   1.000
_cell.length_c   1.000
_cell.angle_alpha   90.00
_cell.angle_beta   90.00
_cell.angle_gamma   90.00
#
_symmetry.space_group_name_H-M   'P 1'
#
loop_
_entity.id
_entity.type
_entity.pdbx_description
1 polymer ?
#
loop_
_entity_poly.entity_id
_entity_poly.type
_entity_poly.pdbx_seq_one_letter_code
_entity_poly.pdbx_strand_id
1 'polypeptide(L)'
;MAQQKPLTMAALGRPFHLGMLYDARTDRIITGATLWDPENLANNTNTRNQPYTGYEIITEDSLQKKAHALGVEASLKLSLYSGLISISGSAKYAEDYQKTTYETRLTLKYSTTTHFEQLTMKHLGKGNLNHPDLHDLDLATHVVTAVLYGAEAFFIFDRIISAGESKKDVSGTLHVMINKIPGFKIEGEAKLNMSDNEKNFVDKLNCKFYGDFRVSENPSTFDEAVRIYRQLPSLLGEKNENVVPKKVWLYPLNLLDNKAMRFVREISSKLIDYSISVVENLHSMEVKASDLSKSAIFAYFNHMNEHLSDFGARLSEFQRDLKEKIALYLPKIRGSTGVEESVLFNLFKQVDASPFNKSKLES
;
A
#
# COMPACT_ATOMS: atom_id res chain seq x y z
N MET A 1 24.67 -5.75 3.25
CA MET A 1 25.15 -7.03 2.68
C MET A 1 24.13 -7.50 1.65
N ALA A 2 24.54 -8.00 0.50
CA ALA A 2 23.59 -8.46 -0.52
C ALA A 2 22.83 -9.70 -0.04
N GLN A 3 21.51 -9.75 -0.24
CA GLN A 3 20.72 -10.90 0.17
C GLN A 3 20.64 -11.92 -0.95
N GLN A 4 21.09 -13.14 -0.65
CA GLN A 4 20.86 -14.36 -1.44
C GLN A 4 19.73 -15.20 -0.82
N LYS A 5 18.76 -14.55 -0.18
CA LYS A 5 17.76 -15.21 0.65
C LYS A 5 16.39 -15.17 -0.01
N PRO A 6 15.54 -16.21 0.21
CA PRO A 6 14.13 -16.11 -0.12
C PRO A 6 13.51 -14.84 0.48
N LEU A 7 12.72 -14.15 -0.33
CA LEU A 7 12.02 -12.93 0.07
C LEU A 7 10.52 -13.22 0.14
N THR A 8 9.84 -12.53 1.06
CA THR A 8 8.37 -12.46 1.05
C THR A 8 7.93 -11.03 0.84
N MET A 9 6.89 -10.82 0.03
CA MET A 9 6.39 -9.48 -0.22
C MET A 9 4.88 -9.42 -0.40
N ALA A 10 4.30 -8.25 -0.13
CA ALA A 10 2.91 -7.96 -0.46
C ALA A 10 2.73 -7.85 -1.99
N ALA A 11 1.64 -8.44 -2.51
CA ALA A 11 1.33 -8.42 -3.93
C ALA A 11 0.85 -7.03 -4.40
N LEU A 12 0.08 -6.32 -3.55
CA LEU A 12 -0.40 -4.95 -3.78
C LEU A 12 -1.24 -4.79 -5.07
N GLY A 13 -2.07 -5.78 -5.37
CA GLY A 13 -2.91 -5.80 -6.57
C GLY A 13 -2.13 -6.06 -7.87
N ARG A 14 -0.86 -6.45 -7.79
CA ARG A 14 -0.07 -6.86 -8.97
C ARG A 14 -0.38 -8.32 -9.34
N PRO A 15 -0.44 -8.66 -10.63
CA PRO A 15 -0.95 -9.94 -11.11
C PRO A 15 0.09 -11.07 -11.02
N PHE A 16 0.50 -11.42 -9.80
CA PHE A 16 1.45 -12.50 -9.55
C PHE A 16 0.87 -13.90 -9.78
N HIS A 17 1.67 -14.78 -10.36
CA HIS A 17 1.38 -16.20 -10.52
C HIS A 17 2.67 -17.01 -10.30
N LEU A 18 2.52 -18.31 -10.01
CA LEU A 18 3.66 -19.21 -9.85
C LEU A 18 4.53 -19.26 -11.11
N GLY A 19 5.84 -19.34 -10.93
CA GLY A 19 6.81 -19.39 -12.03
C GLY A 19 7.09 -18.03 -12.69
N MET A 20 6.36 -16.97 -12.35
CA MET A 20 6.68 -15.63 -12.85
C MET A 20 8.04 -15.16 -12.36
N LEU A 21 8.80 -14.55 -13.27
CA LEU A 21 10.08 -13.93 -12.97
C LEU A 21 9.87 -12.53 -12.36
N TYR A 22 10.70 -12.19 -11.39
CA TYR A 22 10.65 -10.92 -10.67
C TYR A 22 12.04 -10.29 -10.55
N ASP A 23 12.15 -9.00 -10.86
CA ASP A 23 13.37 -8.24 -10.61
C ASP A 23 13.24 -7.34 -9.38
N ALA A 24 13.79 -7.79 -8.25
CA ALA A 24 13.85 -7.03 -7.00
C ALA A 24 14.73 -5.76 -7.07
N ARG A 25 15.52 -5.56 -8.13
CA ARG A 25 16.23 -4.28 -8.35
C ARG A 25 15.22 -3.18 -8.70
N THR A 26 14.31 -3.48 -9.62
CA THR A 26 13.33 -2.53 -10.19
C THR A 26 11.91 -2.69 -9.63
N ASP A 27 11.68 -3.73 -8.83
CA ASP A 27 10.38 -4.19 -8.34
C ASP A 27 9.35 -4.54 -9.44
N ARG A 28 9.86 -5.08 -10.56
CA ARG A 28 9.04 -5.42 -11.74
C ARG A 28 8.80 -6.92 -11.87
N ILE A 29 7.57 -7.27 -12.23
CA ILE A 29 7.22 -8.59 -12.75
C ILE A 29 7.65 -8.62 -14.21
N ILE A 30 8.39 -9.66 -14.60
CA ILE A 30 8.77 -9.88 -16.00
C ILE A 30 7.66 -10.68 -16.66
N THR A 31 6.97 -10.05 -17.61
CA THR A 31 5.87 -10.66 -18.36
C THR A 31 6.41 -11.34 -19.62
N GLY A 32 5.77 -12.43 -20.05
CA GLY A 32 6.13 -13.14 -21.29
C GLY A 32 7.35 -14.05 -21.21
N ALA A 33 7.95 -14.23 -20.03
CA ALA A 33 9.08 -15.14 -19.81
C ALA A 33 8.89 -15.99 -18.54
N THR A 34 8.98 -17.31 -18.68
CA THR A 34 8.92 -18.27 -17.58
C THR A 34 10.04 -19.30 -17.73
N LEU A 35 10.56 -19.83 -16.62
CA LEU A 35 11.61 -20.87 -16.67
C LEU A 35 11.07 -22.27 -16.99
N TRP A 36 9.76 -22.44 -16.87
CA TRP A 36 9.05 -23.70 -17.04
C TRP A 36 7.89 -23.53 -18.02
N ASP A 37 7.61 -24.60 -18.74
CA ASP A 37 6.41 -24.71 -19.57
C ASP A 37 5.15 -24.69 -18.69
N PRO A 38 4.03 -24.12 -19.16
CA PRO A 38 2.79 -24.04 -18.38
C PRO A 38 2.30 -25.40 -17.86
N GLU A 39 2.42 -26.46 -18.67
CA GLU A 39 2.04 -27.83 -18.28
C GLU A 39 2.89 -28.34 -17.11
N ASN A 40 4.19 -28.01 -17.13
CA ASN A 40 5.11 -28.42 -16.07
C ASN A 40 4.82 -27.67 -14.75
N LEU A 41 4.52 -26.37 -14.82
CA LEU A 41 4.08 -25.60 -13.65
C LEU A 41 2.79 -26.16 -13.04
N ALA A 42 1.79 -26.46 -13.89
CA ALA A 42 0.51 -26.98 -13.45
C ALA A 42 0.64 -28.34 -12.73
N ASN A 43 1.42 -29.27 -13.31
CA ASN A 43 1.64 -30.61 -12.75
C ASN A 43 2.41 -30.61 -11.41
N ASN A 44 3.04 -29.48 -11.06
CA ASN A 44 3.97 -29.39 -9.93
C ASN A 44 3.61 -28.31 -8.92
N THR A 45 2.34 -27.91 -8.93
CA THR A 45 1.77 -27.01 -7.94
C THR A 45 1.05 -27.81 -6.86
N ASN A 46 1.31 -27.49 -5.60
CA ASN A 46 0.55 -27.98 -4.47
C ASN A 46 -0.31 -26.84 -3.93
N THR A 47 -1.61 -27.09 -3.81
CA THR A 47 -2.58 -26.15 -3.25
C THR A 47 -3.06 -26.66 -1.90
N ARG A 48 -3.02 -25.78 -0.89
CA ARG A 48 -3.50 -26.04 0.46
C ARG A 48 -4.49 -24.97 0.90
N ASN A 49 -5.60 -25.39 1.51
CA ASN A 49 -6.54 -24.48 2.16
C ASN A 49 -5.85 -23.77 3.33
N GLN A 50 -5.94 -22.44 3.34
CA GLN A 50 -5.40 -21.57 4.39
C GLN A 50 -6.41 -20.45 4.69
N PRO A 51 -7.58 -20.79 5.24
CA PRO A 51 -8.63 -19.82 5.52
C PRO A 51 -8.25 -18.92 6.72
N TYR A 52 -8.43 -17.63 6.56
CA TYR A 52 -8.41 -16.63 7.63
C TYR A 52 -9.40 -15.53 7.29
N THR A 53 -10.10 -15.01 8.29
CA THR A 53 -10.91 -13.78 8.15
C THR A 53 -10.77 -12.98 9.42
N GLY A 54 -10.44 -11.70 9.29
CA GLY A 54 -10.31 -10.77 10.39
C GLY A 54 -10.45 -9.33 9.95
N TYR A 55 -10.49 -8.44 10.93
CA TYR A 55 -10.53 -7.00 10.70
C TYR A 55 -9.60 -6.26 11.67
N GLU A 56 -9.17 -5.06 11.28
CA GLU A 56 -8.38 -4.14 12.11
C GLU A 56 -8.98 -2.74 11.97
N ILE A 57 -9.01 -1.98 13.07
CA ILE A 57 -9.33 -0.54 13.03
C ILE A 57 -8.02 0.23 13.11
N ILE A 58 -7.74 0.99 12.06
CA ILE A 58 -6.55 1.82 11.92
C ILE A 58 -6.92 3.25 12.27
N THR A 59 -6.26 3.79 13.30
CA THR A 59 -6.54 5.13 13.87
C THR A 59 -5.56 6.21 13.41
N GLU A 60 -4.59 5.87 12.58
CA GLU A 60 -3.54 6.76 12.09
C GLU A 60 -3.41 6.65 10.57
N ASP A 61 -3.21 7.79 9.91
CA ASP A 61 -3.12 7.89 8.45
C ASP A 61 -1.66 8.06 7.94
N SER A 62 -0.67 7.77 8.80
CA SER A 62 0.76 7.87 8.43
C SER A 62 1.13 6.85 7.36
N LEU A 63 2.13 7.18 6.55
CA LEU A 63 2.71 6.28 5.56
C LEU A 63 3.13 4.97 6.23
N GLN A 64 3.89 5.01 7.34
CA GLN A 64 4.35 3.78 7.99
C GLN A 64 3.17 2.90 8.46
N LYS A 65 2.09 3.50 8.99
CA LYS A 65 0.90 2.73 9.38
C LYS A 65 0.18 2.16 8.17
N LYS A 66 0.07 2.89 7.05
CA LYS A 66 -0.47 2.39 5.77
C LYS A 66 0.34 1.23 5.21
N ALA A 67 1.67 1.35 5.15
CA ALA A 67 2.54 0.25 4.72
C ALA A 67 2.37 -0.98 5.60
N HIS A 68 2.34 -0.80 6.93
CA HIS A 68 2.11 -1.91 7.85
C HIS A 68 0.75 -2.58 7.61
N ALA A 69 -0.32 -1.77 7.46
CA ALA A 69 -1.65 -2.26 7.16
C ALA A 69 -1.72 -3.01 5.83
N LEU A 70 -0.88 -2.71 4.85
CA LEU A 70 -0.78 -3.41 3.56
C LEU A 70 0.21 -4.59 3.58
N GLY A 71 0.82 -4.91 4.73
CA GLY A 71 1.83 -5.97 4.85
C GLY A 71 3.13 -5.66 4.09
N VAL A 72 3.46 -4.37 3.91
CA VAL A 72 4.62 -3.90 3.17
C VAL A 72 5.85 -3.85 4.08
N GLU A 73 6.78 -4.76 3.81
CA GLU A 73 8.09 -4.84 4.47
C GLU A 73 9.05 -3.73 4.01
N ALA A 74 10.11 -3.50 4.79
CA ALA A 74 11.06 -2.39 4.60
C ALA A 74 11.57 -2.26 3.15
N SER A 75 11.92 -3.38 2.50
CA SER A 75 12.50 -3.40 1.15
C SER A 75 11.57 -2.79 0.08
N LEU A 76 10.25 -2.85 0.28
CA LEU A 76 9.25 -2.38 -0.68
C LEU A 76 8.66 -1.01 -0.33
N LYS A 77 8.84 -0.53 0.92
CA LYS A 77 8.29 0.76 1.38
C LYS A 77 8.68 1.93 0.46
N LEU A 78 9.97 2.11 0.17
CA LEU A 78 10.40 3.22 -0.70
C LEU A 78 9.89 3.07 -2.13
N SER A 79 9.79 1.84 -2.63
CA SER A 79 9.23 1.58 -3.96
C SER A 79 7.75 1.98 -4.03
N LEU A 80 6.99 1.67 -2.98
CA LEU A 80 5.59 2.10 -2.86
C LEU A 80 5.47 3.62 -2.87
N TYR A 81 6.21 4.34 -2.01
CA TYR A 81 6.04 5.78 -1.86
C TYR A 81 6.62 6.63 -2.98
N SER A 82 7.65 6.12 -3.65
CA SER A 82 8.23 6.76 -4.83
C SER A 82 7.42 6.51 -6.11
N GLY A 83 6.42 5.63 -6.07
CA GLY A 83 5.66 5.24 -7.26
C GLY A 83 6.43 4.30 -8.20
N LEU A 84 7.52 3.68 -7.74
CA LEU A 84 8.29 2.70 -8.52
C LEU A 84 7.45 1.46 -8.87
N ILE A 85 6.51 1.09 -7.98
CA ILE A 85 5.55 0.02 -8.22
C ILE A 85 4.17 0.58 -8.55
N SER A 86 3.51 -0.03 -9.53
CA SER A 86 2.09 0.20 -9.78
C SER A 86 1.27 -0.66 -8.81
N ILE A 87 0.31 -0.04 -8.13
CA ILE A 87 -0.60 -0.69 -7.18
C ILE A 87 -2.03 -0.64 -7.69
N SER A 88 -2.84 -1.61 -7.32
CA SER A 88 -4.26 -1.69 -7.70
C SER A 88 -5.12 -2.28 -6.58
N GLY A 89 -6.44 -2.33 -6.78
CA GLY A 89 -7.38 -2.92 -5.82
C GLY A 89 -7.31 -2.26 -4.45
N SER A 90 -7.29 -3.08 -3.40
CA SER A 90 -7.18 -2.63 -2.01
C SER A 90 -5.93 -1.79 -1.72
N ALA A 91 -4.83 -2.03 -2.44
CA ALA A 91 -3.57 -1.33 -2.24
C ALA A 91 -3.61 0.16 -2.60
N LYS A 92 -4.62 0.60 -3.38
CA LYS A 92 -4.85 2.03 -3.64
C LYS A 92 -5.13 2.85 -2.38
N TYR A 93 -5.46 2.20 -1.26
CA TYR A 93 -5.45 2.80 0.07
C TYR A 93 -4.14 3.53 0.42
N ALA A 94 -2.98 3.08 -0.10
CA ALA A 94 -1.68 3.72 0.12
C ALA A 94 -1.59 5.15 -0.46
N GLU A 95 -2.44 5.49 -1.43
CA GLU A 95 -2.47 6.77 -2.13
C GLU A 95 -3.57 7.71 -1.62
N ASP A 96 -4.48 7.25 -0.75
CA ASP A 96 -5.49 8.12 -0.14
C ASP A 96 -4.95 8.74 1.14
N TYR A 97 -4.98 10.07 1.23
CA TYR A 97 -4.46 10.83 2.37
C TYR A 97 -5.51 11.77 2.95
N GLN A 98 -5.35 12.07 4.23
CA GLN A 98 -6.08 13.11 4.92
C GLN A 98 -5.87 14.45 4.20
N LYS A 99 -6.96 15.13 3.85
CA LYS A 99 -6.91 16.37 3.04
C LYS A 99 -7.05 17.65 3.87
N THR A 100 -7.34 17.50 5.16
CA THR A 100 -7.50 18.61 6.10
C THR A 100 -7.13 18.18 7.52
N THR A 101 -6.62 19.10 8.33
CA THR A 101 -6.35 18.90 9.76
C THR A 101 -7.62 18.96 10.61
N TYR A 102 -8.71 19.49 10.06
CA TYR A 102 -10.02 19.65 10.69
C TYR A 102 -10.92 18.41 10.55
N GLU A 103 -10.35 17.24 10.24
CA GLU A 103 -11.08 15.98 10.24
C GLU A 103 -10.47 14.95 11.20
N THR A 104 -11.29 14.01 11.65
CA THR A 104 -10.82 12.73 12.17
C THR A 104 -11.08 11.65 11.14
N ARG A 105 -10.12 10.75 10.99
CA ARG A 105 -10.12 9.66 10.03
C ARG A 105 -9.80 8.36 10.74
N LEU A 106 -10.67 7.37 10.61
CA LEU A 106 -10.40 5.99 10.99
C LEU A 106 -10.68 5.07 9.80
N THR A 107 -9.86 4.03 9.65
CA THR A 107 -10.02 3.04 8.57
C THR A 107 -10.37 1.68 9.15
N LEU A 108 -11.45 1.08 8.68
CA LEU A 108 -11.75 -0.34 8.92
C LEU A 108 -11.09 -1.17 7.82
N LYS A 109 -10.10 -1.97 8.19
CA LYS A 109 -9.49 -2.98 7.32
C LYS A 109 -10.23 -4.30 7.49
N TYR A 110 -10.73 -4.87 6.39
CA TYR A 110 -11.14 -6.27 6.28
C TYR A 110 -10.04 -7.07 5.58
N SER A 111 -9.76 -8.28 6.07
CA SER A 111 -8.70 -9.14 5.56
C SER A 111 -9.14 -10.59 5.57
N THR A 112 -9.11 -11.23 4.40
CA THR A 112 -9.33 -12.67 4.26
C THR A 112 -8.23 -13.35 3.45
N THR A 113 -7.97 -14.62 3.74
CA THR A 113 -7.14 -15.53 2.94
C THR A 113 -7.91 -16.82 2.71
N THR A 114 -7.67 -17.49 1.58
CA THR A 114 -8.43 -18.69 1.20
C THR A 114 -7.54 -19.90 1.04
N HIS A 115 -6.54 -19.81 0.18
CA HIS A 115 -5.63 -20.91 -0.13
C HIS A 115 -4.22 -20.41 -0.42
N PHE A 116 -3.29 -21.34 -0.32
CA PHE A 116 -1.88 -21.15 -0.57
C PHE A 116 -1.45 -22.12 -1.66
N GLU A 117 -0.81 -21.59 -2.70
CA GLU A 117 -0.24 -22.36 -3.79
C GLU A 117 1.28 -22.29 -3.73
N GLN A 118 1.95 -23.41 -3.95
CA GLN A 118 3.41 -23.47 -3.99
C GLN A 118 3.92 -24.46 -5.02
N LEU A 119 5.07 -24.14 -5.61
CA LEU A 119 5.81 -25.08 -6.45
C LEU A 119 6.44 -26.18 -5.61
N THR A 120 6.37 -27.41 -6.10
CA THR A 120 7.04 -28.55 -5.49
C THR A 120 8.55 -28.51 -5.75
N MET A 121 9.34 -28.99 -4.79
CA MET A 121 10.81 -29.04 -4.92
C MET A 121 11.32 -29.94 -6.06
N LYS A 122 10.45 -30.79 -6.63
CA LYS A 122 10.81 -31.66 -7.77
C LYS A 122 11.37 -30.87 -8.97
N HIS A 123 11.01 -29.60 -9.13
CA HIS A 123 11.41 -28.77 -10.29
C HIS A 123 12.36 -27.62 -9.98
N LEU A 124 12.61 -27.34 -8.70
CA LEU A 124 13.60 -26.32 -8.29
C LEU A 124 15.04 -26.86 -8.29
N GLY A 125 15.22 -28.15 -8.59
CA GLY A 125 16.52 -28.80 -8.72
C GLY A 125 17.25 -28.46 -10.03
N LYS A 126 18.58 -28.48 -9.99
CA LYS A 126 19.44 -28.26 -11.15
C LYS A 126 19.09 -29.23 -12.29
N GLY A 127 18.87 -28.69 -13.49
CA GLY A 127 18.53 -29.46 -14.70
C GLY A 127 17.03 -29.61 -14.99
N ASN A 128 16.15 -29.09 -14.12
CA ASN A 128 14.70 -29.23 -14.27
C ASN A 128 14.02 -27.97 -14.83
N LEU A 129 14.78 -27.06 -15.45
CA LEU A 129 14.26 -25.87 -16.13
C LEU A 129 14.02 -26.19 -17.61
N ASN A 130 12.83 -25.84 -18.13
CA ASN A 130 12.50 -26.00 -19.55
C ASN A 130 13.24 -24.96 -20.42
N HIS A 131 13.43 -23.75 -19.89
CA HIS A 131 14.06 -22.63 -20.57
C HIS A 131 15.26 -22.10 -19.79
N PRO A 132 16.36 -22.86 -19.67
CA PRO A 132 17.54 -22.45 -18.91
C PRO A 132 18.21 -21.20 -19.51
N ASP A 133 18.08 -20.96 -20.81
CA ASP A 133 18.71 -19.80 -21.50
C ASP A 133 18.16 -18.45 -21.00
N LEU A 134 16.90 -18.41 -20.53
CA LEU A 134 16.31 -17.20 -19.93
C LEU A 134 17.00 -16.82 -18.61
N HIS A 135 17.69 -17.77 -17.98
CA HIS A 135 18.53 -17.48 -16.83
C HIS A 135 19.68 -16.54 -17.24
N ASP A 136 20.32 -16.78 -18.38
CA ASP A 136 21.53 -16.05 -18.77
C ASP A 136 21.28 -14.60 -19.22
N LEU A 137 20.01 -14.21 -19.44
CA LEU A 137 19.63 -12.87 -19.92
C LEU A 137 19.62 -11.76 -18.84
N ASP A 138 19.92 -12.08 -17.57
CA ASP A 138 19.88 -11.16 -16.40
C ASP A 138 18.58 -10.31 -16.27
N LEU A 139 17.46 -10.81 -16.80
CA LEU A 139 16.18 -10.10 -16.83
C LEU A 139 15.51 -9.97 -15.46
N ALA A 140 15.84 -10.87 -14.53
CA ALA A 140 15.17 -11.01 -13.24
C ALA A 140 16.19 -11.34 -12.15
N THR A 141 15.78 -11.29 -10.89
CA THR A 141 16.61 -11.74 -9.75
C THR A 141 15.98 -12.91 -9.01
N HIS A 142 14.66 -13.04 -9.08
CA HIS A 142 13.88 -14.04 -8.36
C HIS A 142 12.82 -14.67 -9.26
N VAL A 143 12.27 -15.78 -8.80
CA VAL A 143 11.07 -16.41 -9.36
C VAL A 143 10.04 -16.63 -8.26
N VAL A 144 8.76 -16.47 -8.60
CA VAL A 144 7.64 -16.71 -7.68
C VAL A 144 7.49 -18.22 -7.47
N THR A 145 7.66 -18.65 -6.21
CA THR A 145 7.57 -20.07 -5.84
C THR A 145 6.38 -20.39 -4.95
N ALA A 146 5.78 -19.39 -4.31
CA ALA A 146 4.52 -19.55 -3.62
C ALA A 146 3.70 -18.27 -3.62
N VAL A 147 2.37 -18.42 -3.58
CA VAL A 147 1.40 -17.34 -3.51
C VAL A 147 0.33 -17.68 -2.49
N LEU A 148 0.07 -16.76 -1.57
CA LEU A 148 -1.09 -16.78 -0.69
C LEU A 148 -2.19 -15.93 -1.32
N TYR A 149 -3.33 -16.54 -1.58
CA TYR A 149 -4.50 -15.89 -2.17
C TYR A 149 -5.50 -15.44 -1.11
N GLY A 150 -6.15 -14.33 -1.39
CA GLY A 150 -7.14 -13.72 -0.50
C GLY A 150 -7.71 -12.44 -1.08
N ALA A 151 -8.31 -11.63 -0.22
CA ALA A 151 -8.81 -10.31 -0.58
C ALA A 151 -8.73 -9.38 0.63
N GLU A 152 -8.52 -8.10 0.39
CA GLU A 152 -8.57 -7.05 1.40
C GLU A 152 -9.54 -5.95 1.00
N ALA A 153 -10.07 -5.25 1.99
CA ALA A 153 -10.86 -4.03 1.80
C ALA A 153 -10.55 -3.02 2.90
N PHE A 154 -10.52 -1.76 2.53
CA PHE A 154 -10.31 -0.62 3.40
C PHE A 154 -11.50 0.32 3.27
N PHE A 155 -12.26 0.47 4.36
CA PHE A 155 -13.31 1.46 4.49
C PHE A 155 -12.76 2.64 5.28
N ILE A 156 -12.57 3.77 4.61
CA ILE A 156 -12.04 4.99 5.22
C ILE A 156 -13.23 5.85 5.63
N PHE A 157 -13.33 6.17 6.92
CA PHE A 157 -14.38 7.04 7.45
C PHE A 157 -13.77 8.38 7.85
N ASP A 158 -14.22 9.44 7.19
CA ASP A 158 -13.83 10.82 7.45
C ASP A 158 -14.97 11.56 8.16
N ARG A 159 -14.63 12.31 9.22
CA ARG A 159 -15.58 13.15 9.97
C ARG A 159 -14.99 14.54 10.19
N ILE A 160 -15.59 15.54 9.57
CA ILE A 160 -15.22 16.96 9.78
C ILE A 160 -15.54 17.37 11.22
N ILE A 161 -14.59 18.00 11.89
CA ILE A 161 -14.73 18.55 13.24
C ILE A 161 -15.34 19.94 13.13
N SER A 162 -16.53 20.10 13.68
CA SER A 162 -17.26 21.38 13.69
C SER A 162 -16.77 22.28 14.83
N ALA A 163 -17.06 23.59 14.74
CA ALA A 163 -16.76 24.51 15.83
C ALA A 163 -17.43 24.05 17.15
N GLY A 164 -16.64 23.95 18.22
CA GLY A 164 -17.09 23.48 19.54
C GLY A 164 -17.05 21.97 19.73
N GLU A 165 -16.80 21.17 18.68
CA GLU A 165 -16.57 19.73 18.83
C GLU A 165 -15.12 19.44 19.27
N SER A 166 -14.96 18.47 20.16
CA SER A 166 -13.65 17.96 20.59
C SER A 166 -13.18 16.87 19.63
N LYS A 167 -12.01 17.07 18.99
CA LYS A 167 -11.43 16.06 18.06
C LYS A 167 -11.24 14.70 18.75
N LYS A 168 -10.91 14.69 20.04
CA LYS A 168 -10.75 13.46 20.83
C LYS A 168 -12.07 12.73 21.00
N ASP A 169 -13.13 13.46 21.34
CA ASP A 169 -14.44 12.86 21.61
C ASP A 169 -15.07 12.35 20.30
N VAL A 170 -14.98 13.14 19.21
CA VAL A 170 -15.44 12.71 17.89
C VAL A 170 -14.69 11.46 17.41
N SER A 171 -13.36 11.42 17.58
CA SER A 171 -12.55 10.23 17.26
C SER A 171 -12.95 9.01 18.10
N GLY A 172 -13.21 9.20 19.41
CA GLY A 172 -13.69 8.16 20.30
C GLY A 172 -15.05 7.59 19.87
N THR A 173 -16.02 8.45 19.54
CA THR A 173 -17.33 8.02 19.02
C THR A 173 -17.19 7.31 17.67
N LEU A 174 -16.34 7.82 16.77
CA LEU A 174 -16.08 7.17 15.47
C LEU A 174 -15.51 5.76 15.65
N HIS A 175 -14.56 5.57 16.57
CA HIS A 175 -13.99 4.28 16.89
C HIS A 175 -15.06 3.28 17.37
N VAL A 176 -15.94 3.72 18.27
CA VAL A 176 -17.06 2.91 18.76
C VAL A 176 -17.99 2.50 17.62
N MET A 177 -18.35 3.44 16.74
CA MET A 177 -19.25 3.15 15.61
C MET A 177 -18.63 2.17 14.62
N ILE A 178 -17.36 2.33 14.26
CA ILE A 178 -16.65 1.41 13.37
C ILE A 178 -16.54 0.01 13.99
N ASN A 179 -16.27 -0.09 15.28
CA ASN A 179 -16.17 -1.38 15.97
C ASN A 179 -17.51 -2.14 16.02
N LYS A 180 -18.65 -1.44 15.87
CA LYS A 180 -19.97 -2.08 15.75
C LYS A 180 -20.24 -2.66 14.36
N ILE A 181 -19.50 -2.26 13.32
CA ILE A 181 -19.72 -2.69 11.93
C ILE A 181 -19.83 -4.22 11.77
N PRO A 182 -18.89 -5.02 12.31
CA PRO A 182 -18.98 -6.48 12.19
C PRO A 182 -20.18 -7.10 12.90
N GLY A 183 -20.74 -6.40 13.90
CA GLY A 183 -21.83 -6.88 14.75
C GLY A 183 -23.23 -6.37 14.37
N PHE A 184 -23.37 -5.44 13.41
CA PHE A 184 -24.68 -4.91 13.04
C PHE A 184 -25.59 -5.99 12.44
N LYS A 185 -26.68 -6.29 13.17
CA LYS A 185 -27.83 -7.02 12.64
C LYS A 185 -28.68 -6.07 11.80
N ILE A 186 -29.20 -6.55 10.67
CA ILE A 186 -30.20 -5.80 9.89
C ILE A 186 -31.55 -6.24 10.43
N GLU A 187 -32.34 -5.29 10.91
CA GLU A 187 -33.74 -5.52 11.24
C GLU A 187 -34.60 -5.10 10.04
N GLY A 188 -35.51 -5.98 9.59
CA GLY A 188 -36.45 -5.68 8.51
C GLY A 188 -35.82 -5.11 7.23
N GLU A 189 -36.53 -4.20 6.55
CA GLU A 189 -36.13 -3.53 5.30
C GLU A 189 -34.94 -2.56 5.50
N ALA A 190 -33.76 -3.12 5.78
CA ALA A 190 -32.46 -2.47 5.64
C ALA A 190 -32.15 -1.29 6.58
N LYS A 191 -32.77 -1.22 7.77
CA LYS A 191 -32.42 -0.26 8.83
C LYS A 191 -31.45 -0.88 9.84
N LEU A 192 -30.35 -0.19 10.08
CA LEU A 192 -29.42 -0.53 11.17
C LEU A 192 -30.04 -0.14 12.51
N ASN A 193 -29.96 -1.05 13.49
CA ASN A 193 -30.40 -0.75 14.86
C ASN A 193 -29.40 0.21 15.51
N MET A 194 -29.75 1.50 15.52
CA MET A 194 -28.96 2.60 16.05
C MET A 194 -29.88 3.56 16.82
N SER A 195 -29.39 4.10 17.94
CA SER A 195 -30.03 5.20 18.64
C SER A 195 -30.03 6.47 17.78
N ASP A 196 -30.91 7.43 18.08
CA ASP A 196 -30.99 8.67 17.30
C ASP A 196 -29.70 9.50 17.36
N ASN A 197 -28.97 9.43 18.48
CA ASN A 197 -27.65 10.06 18.60
C ASN A 197 -26.61 9.41 17.68
N GLU A 198 -26.64 8.09 17.52
CA GLU A 198 -25.74 7.38 16.62
C GLU A 198 -26.05 7.68 15.15
N LYS A 199 -27.34 7.72 14.78
CA LYS A 199 -27.78 8.14 13.43
C LYS A 199 -27.27 9.54 13.11
N ASN A 200 -27.55 10.51 13.98
CA ASN A 200 -27.09 11.89 13.84
C ASN A 200 -25.56 12.01 13.74
N PHE A 201 -24.81 11.06 14.33
CA PHE A 201 -23.36 11.01 14.21
C PHE A 201 -22.91 10.46 12.86
N VAL A 202 -23.46 9.31 12.44
CA VAL A 202 -23.05 8.64 11.20
C VAL A 202 -23.49 9.37 9.94
N ASP A 203 -24.58 10.13 10.00
CA ASP A 203 -25.07 10.99 8.90
C ASP A 203 -24.04 12.08 8.50
N LYS A 204 -23.09 12.37 9.39
CA LYS A 204 -22.03 13.35 9.16
C LYS A 204 -20.71 12.73 8.73
N LEU A 205 -20.67 11.40 8.53
CA LEU A 205 -19.50 10.67 8.05
C LEU A 205 -19.51 10.61 6.53
N ASN A 206 -18.31 10.72 5.96
CA ASN A 206 -18.06 10.31 4.58
C ASN A 206 -17.32 8.98 4.57
N CYS A 207 -17.70 8.07 3.68
CA CYS A 207 -17.01 6.81 3.46
C CYS A 207 -16.26 6.82 2.12
N LYS A 208 -15.08 6.19 2.09
CA LYS A 208 -14.40 5.78 0.86
C LYS A 208 -14.04 4.31 0.95
N PHE A 209 -13.94 3.65 -0.19
CA PHE A 209 -13.65 2.22 -0.27
C PHE A 209 -12.53 1.93 -1.26
N TYR A 210 -11.60 1.10 -0.80
CA TYR A 210 -10.58 0.47 -1.64
C TYR A 210 -10.57 -1.02 -1.32
N GLY A 211 -10.87 -1.87 -2.29
CA GLY A 211 -10.93 -3.31 -2.05
C GLY A 211 -10.64 -4.13 -3.28
N ASP A 212 -10.34 -5.40 -3.05
CA ASP A 212 -10.12 -6.40 -4.11
C ASP A 212 -11.45 -7.03 -4.58
N PHE A 213 -12.57 -6.40 -4.24
CA PHE A 213 -13.92 -6.92 -4.48
C PHE A 213 -14.61 -6.13 -5.59
N ARG A 214 -15.34 -6.85 -6.44
CA ARG A 214 -16.24 -6.23 -7.41
C ARG A 214 -17.56 -5.87 -6.75
N VAL A 215 -17.65 -4.65 -6.24
CA VAL A 215 -18.90 -4.07 -5.73
C VAL A 215 -19.66 -3.39 -6.87
N SER A 216 -20.99 -3.32 -6.77
CA SER A 216 -21.82 -2.62 -7.77
C SER A 216 -21.60 -1.11 -7.73
N GLU A 217 -21.49 -0.56 -6.52
CA GLU A 217 -21.26 0.85 -6.23
C GLU A 217 -20.34 0.97 -5.01
N ASN A 218 -19.49 1.99 -5.00
CA ASN A 218 -18.64 2.27 -3.85
C ASN A 218 -19.48 2.94 -2.74
N PRO A 219 -19.30 2.57 -1.46
CA PRO A 219 -19.99 3.20 -0.36
C PRO A 219 -19.49 4.63 -0.18
N SER A 220 -20.44 5.53 0.02
CA SER A 220 -20.23 6.93 0.39
C SER A 220 -20.75 7.24 1.80
N THR A 221 -21.62 6.37 2.34
CA THR A 221 -22.23 6.51 3.67
C THR A 221 -21.87 5.36 4.61
N PHE A 222 -22.16 5.53 5.91
CA PHE A 222 -21.94 4.50 6.91
C PHE A 222 -22.82 3.26 6.69
N ASP A 223 -24.11 3.44 6.38
CA ASP A 223 -25.03 2.35 6.11
C ASP A 223 -24.63 1.52 4.89
N GLU A 224 -24.19 2.18 3.81
CA GLU A 224 -23.64 1.50 2.62
C GLU A 224 -22.38 0.70 2.97
N ALA A 225 -21.49 1.26 3.78
CA ALA A 225 -20.29 0.57 4.23
C ALA A 225 -20.62 -0.70 5.04
N VAL A 226 -21.62 -0.64 5.94
CA VAL A 226 -22.08 -1.82 6.70
C VAL A 226 -22.69 -2.87 5.77
N ARG A 227 -23.48 -2.46 4.78
CA ARG A 227 -24.06 -3.39 3.78
C ARG A 227 -22.97 -4.10 2.98
N ILE A 228 -22.00 -3.35 2.45
CA ILE A 228 -20.90 -3.91 1.68
C ILE A 228 -20.02 -4.82 2.55
N TYR A 229 -19.66 -4.39 3.77
CA TYR A 229 -18.87 -5.20 4.70
C TYR A 229 -19.47 -6.60 4.90
N ARG A 230 -20.79 -6.68 5.04
CA ARG A 230 -21.51 -7.96 5.19
C ARG A 230 -21.54 -8.82 3.93
N GLN A 231 -21.45 -8.21 2.76
CA GLN A 231 -21.42 -8.91 1.48
C GLN A 231 -20.02 -9.38 1.09
N LEU A 232 -18.95 -8.83 1.68
CA LEU A 232 -17.56 -9.20 1.33
C LEU A 232 -17.31 -10.71 1.30
N PRO A 233 -17.75 -11.52 2.28
CA PRO A 233 -17.53 -12.96 2.22
C PRO A 233 -18.18 -13.64 1.00
N SER A 234 -19.39 -13.22 0.60
CA SER A 234 -20.06 -13.78 -0.58
C SER A 234 -19.46 -13.29 -1.89
N LEU A 235 -18.84 -12.10 -1.91
CA LEU A 235 -18.20 -11.54 -3.09
C LEU A 235 -16.92 -12.29 -3.49
N LEU A 236 -16.39 -13.16 -2.64
CA LEU A 236 -15.29 -14.06 -2.99
C LEU A 236 -15.67 -15.09 -4.07
N GLY A 237 -16.97 -15.33 -4.27
CA GLY A 237 -17.48 -16.37 -5.17
C GLY A 237 -17.66 -17.72 -4.47
N GLU A 238 -18.47 -18.61 -5.04
CA GLU A 238 -18.83 -19.89 -4.41
C GLU A 238 -17.62 -20.80 -4.18
N LYS A 239 -16.59 -20.66 -5.01
CA LYS A 239 -15.36 -21.44 -4.97
C LYS A 239 -14.14 -20.56 -4.69
N ASN A 240 -14.33 -19.35 -4.17
CA ASN A 240 -13.30 -18.34 -4.00
C ASN A 240 -12.63 -17.92 -5.32
N GLU A 241 -13.34 -17.96 -6.44
CA GLU A 241 -12.81 -17.64 -7.77
C GLU A 241 -12.41 -16.17 -7.95
N ASN A 242 -12.87 -15.27 -7.08
CA ASN A 242 -12.59 -13.83 -7.16
C ASN A 242 -11.42 -13.37 -6.27
N VAL A 243 -10.66 -14.29 -5.68
CA VAL A 243 -9.50 -13.93 -4.85
C VAL A 243 -8.32 -13.48 -5.70
N VAL A 244 -7.48 -12.62 -5.11
CA VAL A 244 -6.28 -12.09 -5.74
C VAL A 244 -5.03 -12.54 -4.98
N PRO A 245 -3.83 -12.51 -5.60
CA PRO A 245 -2.58 -12.66 -4.88
C PRO A 245 -2.49 -11.61 -3.78
N LYS A 246 -2.24 -12.06 -2.54
CA LYS A 246 -2.08 -11.19 -1.38
C LYS A 246 -0.63 -11.07 -0.95
N LYS A 247 0.04 -12.22 -0.83
CA LYS A 247 1.45 -12.33 -0.42
C LYS A 247 2.16 -13.34 -1.31
N VAL A 248 3.40 -13.04 -1.68
CA VAL A 248 4.20 -13.90 -2.57
C VAL A 248 5.55 -14.22 -1.95
N TRP A 249 6.06 -15.40 -2.28
CA TRP A 249 7.38 -15.89 -1.91
C TRP A 249 8.24 -15.96 -3.16
N LEU A 250 9.37 -15.28 -3.10
CA LEU A 250 10.32 -15.12 -4.18
C LEU A 250 11.57 -15.91 -3.87
N TYR A 251 11.92 -16.84 -4.76
CA TYR A 251 13.11 -17.66 -4.65
C TYR A 251 14.22 -17.09 -5.53
N PRO A 252 15.44 -16.90 -5.00
CA PRO A 252 16.55 -16.33 -5.77
C PRO A 252 16.96 -17.24 -6.94
N LEU A 253 17.10 -16.66 -8.13
CA LEU A 253 17.45 -17.43 -9.34
C LEU A 253 18.85 -18.01 -9.32
N ASN A 254 19.78 -17.37 -8.60
CA ASN A 254 21.15 -17.87 -8.43
C ASN A 254 21.22 -19.18 -7.61
N LEU A 255 20.16 -19.51 -6.84
CA LEU A 255 20.06 -20.78 -6.13
C LEU A 255 19.54 -21.92 -7.03
N LEU A 256 18.93 -21.60 -8.17
CA LEU A 256 18.47 -22.58 -9.17
C LEU A 256 19.60 -22.98 -10.14
N ASP A 257 20.40 -22.00 -10.57
CA ASP A 257 21.62 -22.23 -11.34
C ASP A 257 22.69 -21.18 -10.97
N ASN A 258 23.90 -21.65 -10.63
CA ASN A 258 24.99 -20.86 -10.04
C ASN A 258 25.87 -20.16 -11.11
N LYS A 259 25.40 -20.09 -12.37
CA LYS A 259 26.19 -19.52 -13.47
C LYS A 259 26.42 -18.01 -13.34
N ALA A 260 25.53 -17.29 -12.66
CA ALA A 260 25.68 -15.84 -12.43
C ALA A 260 25.08 -15.42 -11.08
N MET A 261 25.88 -14.73 -10.26
CA MET A 261 25.43 -14.16 -9.00
C MET A 261 24.69 -12.84 -9.24
N ARG A 262 23.38 -12.82 -8.97
CA ARG A 262 22.53 -11.63 -9.14
C ARG A 262 22.39 -10.91 -7.81
N PHE A 263 23.16 -9.86 -7.62
CA PHE A 263 23.16 -9.11 -6.38
C PHE A 263 21.97 -8.17 -6.28
N VAL A 264 21.25 -8.27 -5.16
CA VAL A 264 20.27 -7.27 -4.73
C VAL A 264 20.75 -6.70 -3.41
N ARG A 265 21.16 -5.44 -3.43
CA ARG A 265 21.58 -4.70 -2.23
C ARG A 265 20.35 -4.16 -1.52
N GLU A 266 20.36 -4.25 -0.19
CA GLU A 266 19.35 -3.60 0.64
C GLU A 266 19.75 -2.17 0.98
N ILE A 267 18.74 -1.35 1.24
CA ILE A 267 18.90 0.00 1.77
C ILE A 267 18.72 -0.09 3.29
N SER A 268 19.54 0.64 4.04
CA SER A 268 19.43 0.65 5.50
C SER A 268 18.05 1.09 5.97
N SER A 269 17.49 0.37 6.95
CA SER A 269 16.17 0.67 7.52
C SER A 269 16.06 2.10 8.04
N LYS A 270 17.14 2.62 8.66
CA LYS A 270 17.23 4.01 9.12
C LYS A 270 17.03 5.00 7.98
N LEU A 271 17.66 4.78 6.83
CA LEU A 271 17.51 5.66 5.67
C LEU A 271 16.11 5.54 5.07
N ILE A 272 15.53 4.33 5.05
CA ILE A 272 14.13 4.12 4.62
C ILE A 272 13.18 4.92 5.51
N ASP A 273 13.24 4.73 6.83
CA ASP A 273 12.32 5.38 7.76
C ASP A 273 12.46 6.90 7.73
N TYR A 274 13.70 7.41 7.65
CA TYR A 274 13.96 8.84 7.51
C TYR A 274 13.41 9.40 6.18
N SER A 275 13.65 8.71 5.06
CA SER A 275 13.09 9.10 3.74
C SER A 275 11.57 9.25 3.78
N ILE A 276 10.89 8.30 4.44
CA ILE A 276 9.43 8.30 4.57
C ILE A 276 9.00 9.51 5.41
N SER A 277 9.67 9.77 6.54
CA SER A 277 9.33 10.91 7.40
C SER A 277 9.50 12.26 6.70
N VAL A 278 10.49 12.41 5.81
CA VAL A 278 10.64 13.63 4.98
C VAL A 278 9.43 13.81 4.07
N VAL A 279 9.00 12.76 3.37
CA VAL A 279 7.82 12.81 2.49
C VAL A 279 6.54 13.13 3.28
N GLU A 280 6.38 12.54 4.48
CA GLU A 280 5.23 12.83 5.35
C GLU A 280 5.21 14.26 5.85
N ASN A 281 6.36 14.81 6.23
CA ASN A 281 6.45 16.18 6.70
C ASN A 281 6.05 17.16 5.58
N LEU A 282 6.51 16.94 4.35
CA LEU A 282 6.12 17.75 3.18
C LEU A 282 4.61 17.72 2.96
N HIS A 283 4.02 16.52 2.96
CA HIS A 283 2.58 16.37 2.80
C HIS A 283 1.78 17.03 3.94
N SER A 284 2.25 16.90 5.19
CA SER A 284 1.62 17.57 6.33
C SER A 284 1.63 19.10 6.18
N MET A 285 2.72 19.68 5.66
CA MET A 285 2.78 21.12 5.38
C MET A 285 1.84 21.53 4.24
N GLU A 286 1.73 20.72 3.19
CA GLU A 286 0.80 20.94 2.09
C GLU A 286 -0.66 20.97 2.59
N VAL A 287 -1.05 20.02 3.45
CA VAL A 287 -2.39 19.99 4.06
C VAL A 287 -2.65 21.22 4.92
N LYS A 288 -1.68 21.63 5.76
CA LYS A 288 -1.81 22.85 6.58
C LYS A 288 -1.93 24.12 5.72
N ALA A 289 -1.15 24.24 4.66
CA ALA A 289 -1.25 25.36 3.73
C ALA A 289 -2.63 25.39 3.03
N SER A 290 -3.16 24.22 2.65
CA SER A 290 -4.50 24.09 2.07
C SER A 290 -5.62 24.43 3.06
N ASP A 291 -5.47 24.09 4.33
CA ASP A 291 -6.42 24.48 5.37
C ASP A 291 -6.41 25.98 5.61
N LEU A 292 -5.22 26.58 5.68
CA LEU A 292 -5.06 28.02 5.84
C LEU A 292 -5.70 28.76 4.67
N SER A 293 -5.42 28.37 3.42
CA SER A 293 -5.99 29.03 2.23
C SER A 293 -7.51 28.99 2.15
N LYS A 294 -8.15 28.00 2.80
CA LYS A 294 -9.62 27.87 2.89
C LYS A 294 -10.23 28.62 4.06
N SER A 295 -9.43 29.23 4.93
CA SER A 295 -9.95 30.00 6.08
C SER A 295 -10.73 31.23 5.62
N ALA A 296 -11.81 31.55 6.35
CA ALA A 296 -12.70 32.67 6.03
C ALA A 296 -11.97 34.03 5.98
N ILE A 297 -10.84 34.18 6.68
CA ILE A 297 -10.05 35.42 6.66
C ILE A 297 -9.50 35.71 5.26
N PHE A 298 -9.14 34.68 4.48
CA PHE A 298 -8.56 34.85 3.14
C PHE A 298 -9.58 35.26 2.08
N ALA A 299 -10.88 35.22 2.39
CA ALA A 299 -11.91 35.87 1.57
C ALA A 299 -11.71 37.40 1.48
N TYR A 300 -11.01 37.99 2.45
CA TYR A 300 -10.73 39.43 2.52
C TYR A 300 -9.28 39.78 2.12
N PHE A 301 -8.41 38.78 1.93
CA PHE A 301 -6.99 38.97 1.66
C PHE A 301 -6.50 38.10 0.49
N ASN A 302 -7.05 38.36 -0.71
CA ASN A 302 -6.78 37.57 -1.92
C ASN A 302 -5.28 37.42 -2.24
N HIS A 303 -4.50 38.50 -2.13
CA HIS A 303 -3.06 38.43 -2.41
C HIS A 303 -2.34 37.45 -1.47
N MET A 304 -2.68 37.40 -0.19
CA MET A 304 -2.10 36.42 0.73
C MET A 304 -2.57 34.98 0.41
N ASN A 305 -3.79 34.82 -0.07
CA ASN A 305 -4.32 33.53 -0.51
C ASN A 305 -3.58 32.99 -1.75
N GLU A 306 -3.24 33.87 -2.69
CA GLU A 306 -2.41 33.53 -3.86
C GLU A 306 -1.03 33.04 -3.43
N HIS A 307 -0.37 33.73 -2.48
CA HIS A 307 0.92 33.30 -1.92
C HIS A 307 0.85 31.93 -1.24
N LEU A 308 -0.20 31.65 -0.47
CA LEU A 308 -0.40 30.33 0.16
C LEU A 308 -0.65 29.24 -0.88
N SER A 309 -1.38 29.56 -1.94
CA SER A 309 -1.64 28.63 -3.04
C SER A 309 -0.37 28.31 -3.82
N ASP A 310 0.47 29.31 -4.12
CA ASP A 310 1.78 29.13 -4.76
C ASP A 310 2.72 28.32 -3.85
N PHE A 311 2.73 28.61 -2.55
CA PHE A 311 3.50 27.83 -1.58
C PHE A 311 3.09 26.35 -1.56
N GLY A 312 1.79 26.06 -1.50
CA GLY A 312 1.26 24.71 -1.60
C GLY A 312 1.69 24.01 -2.88
N ALA A 313 1.56 24.68 -4.03
CA ALA A 313 1.96 24.14 -5.33
C ALA A 313 3.46 23.80 -5.39
N ARG A 314 4.33 24.65 -4.83
CA ARG A 314 5.78 24.41 -4.74
C ARG A 314 6.12 23.21 -3.86
N LEU A 315 5.38 22.99 -2.77
CA LEU A 315 5.52 21.80 -1.94
C LEU A 315 5.15 20.54 -2.73
N SER A 316 4.02 20.55 -3.44
CA SER A 316 3.58 19.42 -4.26
C SER A 316 4.58 19.10 -5.38
N GLU A 317 5.12 20.13 -6.04
CA GLU A 317 6.18 19.99 -7.06
C GLU A 317 7.45 19.37 -6.46
N PHE A 318 7.96 19.93 -5.36
CA PHE A 318 9.16 19.40 -4.71
C PHE A 318 8.98 17.95 -4.24
N GLN A 319 7.81 17.61 -3.70
CA GLN A 319 7.49 16.25 -3.30
C GLN A 319 7.49 15.27 -4.49
N ARG A 320 6.96 15.69 -5.64
CA ARG A 320 6.99 14.89 -6.87
C ARG A 320 8.42 14.66 -7.35
N ASP A 321 9.22 15.72 -7.45
CA ASP A 321 10.62 15.64 -7.86
C ASP A 321 11.45 14.74 -6.93
N LEU A 322 11.19 14.82 -5.62
CA LEU A 322 11.83 13.96 -4.63
C LEU A 322 11.46 12.48 -4.86
N LYS A 323 10.17 12.17 -5.07
CA LYS A 323 9.69 10.81 -5.35
C LYS A 323 10.30 10.26 -6.64
N GLU A 324 10.38 11.06 -7.71
CA GLU A 324 10.99 10.69 -8.98
C GLU A 324 12.49 10.38 -8.82
N LYS A 325 13.22 11.21 -8.07
CA LYS A 325 14.65 10.96 -7.77
C LYS A 325 14.84 9.67 -6.95
N ILE A 326 13.98 9.41 -5.96
CA ILE A 326 14.02 8.15 -5.21
C ILE A 326 13.79 6.97 -6.16
N ALA A 327 12.73 6.99 -6.97
CA ALA A 327 12.42 5.94 -7.94
C ALA A 327 13.56 5.71 -8.95
N LEU A 328 14.28 6.77 -9.34
CA LEU A 328 15.44 6.70 -10.22
C LEU A 328 16.67 6.05 -9.56
N TYR A 329 16.91 6.33 -8.27
CA TYR A 329 18.08 5.83 -7.56
C TYR A 329 17.90 4.41 -7.02
N LEU A 330 16.68 4.02 -6.63
CA LEU A 330 16.41 2.69 -6.06
C LEU A 330 16.98 1.54 -6.91
N PRO A 331 16.73 1.44 -8.24
CA PRO A 331 17.29 0.36 -9.04
C PRO A 331 18.81 0.36 -9.12
N LYS A 332 19.42 1.55 -9.16
CA LYS A 332 20.88 1.72 -9.23
C LYS A 332 21.55 1.25 -7.94
N ILE A 333 20.98 1.62 -6.80
CA ILE A 333 21.49 1.21 -5.48
C ILE A 333 21.35 -0.29 -5.29
N ARG A 334 20.21 -0.87 -5.67
CA ARG A 334 19.92 -2.29 -5.50
C ARG A 334 20.71 -3.18 -6.45
N GLY A 335 20.94 -2.72 -7.68
CA GLY A 335 21.68 -3.45 -8.70
C GLY A 335 23.21 -3.35 -8.57
N SER A 336 23.89 -3.92 -9.56
CA SER A 336 25.36 -3.97 -9.63
C SER A 336 25.98 -2.76 -10.35
N THR A 337 25.36 -1.58 -10.30
CA THR A 337 25.84 -0.39 -11.06
C THR A 337 26.96 0.38 -10.35
N GLY A 338 27.47 -0.13 -9.22
CA GLY A 338 28.48 0.56 -8.40
C GLY A 338 27.95 1.76 -7.60
N VAL A 339 26.64 2.04 -7.68
CA VAL A 339 26.01 3.13 -6.92
C VAL A 339 25.73 2.66 -5.49
N GLU A 340 26.15 3.47 -4.51
CA GLU A 340 25.94 3.20 -3.09
C GLU A 340 24.73 3.96 -2.54
N GLU A 341 24.20 3.50 -1.40
CA GLU A 341 23.09 4.19 -0.72
C GLU A 341 23.43 5.63 -0.29
N SER A 342 24.72 5.99 -0.28
CA SER A 342 25.20 7.35 -0.01
C SER A 342 24.62 8.40 -0.96
N VAL A 343 24.23 8.03 -2.18
CA VAL A 343 23.54 8.94 -3.11
C VAL A 343 22.16 9.34 -2.58
N LEU A 344 21.42 8.38 -2.02
CA LEU A 344 20.11 8.63 -1.40
C LEU A 344 20.29 9.43 -0.09
N PHE A 345 21.30 9.10 0.71
CA PHE A 345 21.65 9.88 1.90
C PHE A 345 21.96 11.35 1.55
N ASN A 346 22.78 11.58 0.52
CA ASN A 346 23.14 12.92 0.06
C ASN A 346 21.93 13.70 -0.49
N LEU A 347 20.99 13.02 -1.15
CA LEU A 347 19.73 13.63 -1.59
C LEU A 347 18.98 14.22 -0.40
N PHE A 348 18.79 13.47 0.69
CA PHE A 348 18.08 14.00 1.85
C PHE A 348 18.89 15.02 2.64
N LYS A 349 20.22 14.91 2.68
CA LYS A 349 21.09 15.96 3.23
C LYS A 349 20.90 17.30 2.50
N GLN A 350 20.66 17.27 1.19
CA GLN A 350 20.33 18.48 0.43
C GLN A 350 18.94 19.01 0.82
N VAL A 351 17.95 18.14 1.05
CA VAL A 351 16.64 18.56 1.56
C VAL A 351 16.78 19.25 2.91
N ASP A 352 17.53 18.67 3.85
CA ASP A 352 17.78 19.27 5.17
C ASP A 352 18.44 20.65 5.08
N ALA A 353 19.38 20.84 4.15
CA ALA A 353 20.05 22.11 3.93
C ALA A 353 19.20 23.14 3.14
N SER A 354 18.09 22.71 2.55
CA SER A 354 17.24 23.55 1.70
C SER A 354 16.16 24.30 2.49
N PRO A 355 15.48 25.28 1.87
CA PRO A 355 14.28 25.89 2.44
C PRO A 355 13.12 24.90 2.68
N PHE A 356 13.16 23.69 2.10
CA PHE A 356 12.13 22.67 2.25
C PHE A 356 12.33 21.75 3.46
N ASN A 357 13.32 22.01 4.33
CA ASN A 357 13.42 21.28 5.58
C ASN A 357 12.27 21.66 6.54
N LYS A 358 11.94 20.74 7.44
CA LYS A 358 10.78 20.88 8.34
C LYS A 358 10.81 22.17 9.15
N SER A 359 11.93 22.52 9.78
CA SER A 359 11.99 23.68 10.68
C SER A 359 11.85 25.01 9.92
N LYS A 360 12.31 25.08 8.67
CA LYS A 360 12.12 26.24 7.79
C LYS A 360 10.72 26.35 7.22
N LEU A 361 10.04 25.23 6.96
CA LEU A 361 8.64 25.25 6.53
C LEU A 361 7.68 25.60 7.67
N GLU A 362 8.06 25.28 8.91
CA GLU A 362 7.26 25.59 10.12
C GLU A 362 7.48 27.00 10.67
N SER A 363 8.59 27.66 10.31
CA SER A 363 8.93 29.03 10.72
C SER A 363 8.27 30.07 9.83
#